data_AF-A0A3D3RJM0-F1
#
_entry.id   AF-A0A3D3RJM0-F1
#
_cell.length_a   1.000
_cell.length_b   1.000
_cell.length_c   1.000
_cell.angle_alpha   90.00
_cell.angle_beta   90.00
_cell.angle_gamma   90.00
#
_symmetry.space_group_name_H-M   'P 1'
#
loop_
_entity.id
_entity.type
_entity.pdbx_description
1 polymer ?
#
loop_
_entity_poly.entity_id
_entity_poly.type
_entity_poly.pdbx_seq_one_letter_code
_entity_poly.pdbx_strand_id
1 'polypeptide(L)'
;MKQKKKRGLIRILSIIVIVCAIIPVIKVNQRYPEPKKVMIEKGIKGKQKEGLSLTIRETKWLNRKELEENYANTLTMLEKRDYKAVFVKAILKNETEQEQKFFVYNLYLESDIYFYNGLDMELYTAIEGNPAAEIILKPKEEILMTLPYSVSDLYFEKNQWETLEENLFYLVEERYPEKICWEI
;
A
#
# COMPACT_ATOMS: atom_id res chain seq x y z
N MET A 1 -56.77 -12.01 10.12
CA MET A 1 -56.39 -11.99 8.68
C MET A 1 -55.57 -10.76 8.25
N LYS A 2 -55.93 -9.53 8.68
CA LYS A 2 -55.24 -8.28 8.30
C LYS A 2 -53.75 -8.21 8.71
N GLN A 3 -53.37 -8.71 9.89
CA GLN A 3 -51.96 -8.68 10.32
C GLN A 3 -51.03 -9.62 9.54
N LYS A 4 -51.49 -10.83 9.16
CA LYS A 4 -50.71 -11.75 8.32
C LYS A 4 -50.46 -11.18 6.91
N LYS A 5 -51.46 -10.50 6.32
CA LYS A 5 -51.32 -9.79 5.04
C LYS A 5 -50.34 -8.61 5.12
N LYS A 6 -50.37 -7.82 6.20
CA LYS A 6 -49.37 -6.74 6.45
C LYS A 6 -47.96 -7.28 6.62
N ARG A 7 -47.76 -8.37 7.37
CA ARG A 7 -46.45 -9.03 7.53
C ARG A 7 -45.92 -9.61 6.21
N GLY A 8 -46.80 -10.14 5.35
CA GLY A 8 -46.45 -10.58 4.01
C GLY A 8 -45.99 -9.44 3.10
N LEU A 9 -46.72 -8.31 3.13
CA LEU A 9 -46.35 -7.11 2.36
C LEU A 9 -44.99 -6.55 2.79
N ILE A 10 -44.74 -6.45 4.11
CA ILE A 10 -43.47 -5.97 4.65
C ILE A 10 -42.31 -6.87 4.19
N ARG A 11 -42.47 -8.20 4.23
CA ARG A 11 -41.45 -9.14 3.74
C ARG A 11 -41.14 -8.92 2.26
N ILE A 12 -42.15 -8.72 1.42
CA ILE A 12 -41.98 -8.47 0.00
C ILE A 12 -41.21 -7.14 -0.22
N LEU A 13 -41.60 -6.08 0.48
CA LEU A 13 -40.90 -4.80 0.44
C LEU A 13 -39.45 -4.91 0.89
N SER A 14 -39.16 -5.66 1.97
CA SER A 14 -37.79 -5.91 2.42
C SER A 14 -36.96 -6.65 1.37
N ILE A 15 -37.53 -7.66 0.70
CA ILE A 15 -36.85 -8.39 -0.37
C ILE A 15 -36.55 -7.47 -1.56
N ILE A 16 -37.52 -6.62 -1.95
CA ILE A 16 -37.31 -5.64 -3.04
C ILE A 16 -36.17 -4.69 -2.70
N VAL A 17 -36.12 -4.16 -1.47
CA VAL A 17 -35.04 -3.27 -1.03
C VAL A 17 -33.68 -3.99 -1.10
N ILE A 18 -33.60 -5.24 -0.65
CA ILE A 18 -32.37 -6.03 -0.71
C ILE A 18 -31.93 -6.25 -2.17
N VAL A 19 -32.86 -6.64 -3.06
CA VAL A 19 -32.55 -6.87 -4.48
C VAL A 19 -32.11 -5.58 -5.17
N CYS A 20 -32.79 -4.46 -4.91
CA CYS A 20 -32.40 -3.15 -5.43
C CYS A 20 -31.03 -2.69 -4.92
N ALA A 21 -30.59 -3.14 -3.74
CA ALA A 21 -29.26 -2.87 -3.22
C ALA A 21 -28.18 -3.80 -3.83
N ILE A 22 -28.49 -5.07 -4.06
CA ILE A 22 -27.52 -6.07 -4.57
C ILE A 22 -27.24 -5.88 -6.07
N ILE A 23 -28.26 -5.60 -6.90
CA ILE A 23 -28.09 -5.51 -8.36
C ILE A 23 -27.05 -4.45 -8.77
N PRO A 24 -27.05 -3.22 -8.22
CA PRO A 24 -26.01 -2.23 -8.50
C PRO A 24 -24.61 -2.71 -8.14
N VAL A 25 -24.45 -3.38 -6.99
CA VAL A 25 -23.15 -3.91 -6.54
C VAL A 25 -22.63 -4.97 -7.52
N ILE A 26 -23.49 -5.89 -7.97
CA ILE A 26 -23.12 -6.89 -8.98
C ILE A 26 -22.72 -6.21 -10.29
N LYS A 27 -23.50 -5.22 -10.76
CA LYS A 27 -23.18 -4.49 -12.00
C LYS A 27 -21.84 -3.75 -11.91
N VAL A 28 -21.53 -3.16 -10.77
CA VAL A 28 -20.24 -2.49 -10.54
C VAL A 28 -19.11 -3.51 -10.56
N ASN A 29 -19.23 -4.62 -9.84
CA ASN A 29 -18.19 -5.67 -9.79
C ASN A 29 -17.96 -6.35 -11.15
N GLN A 30 -19.02 -6.48 -11.97
CA GLN A 30 -18.87 -6.99 -13.35
C GLN A 30 -18.22 -5.98 -14.28
N ARG A 31 -18.45 -4.67 -14.06
CA ARG A 31 -17.84 -3.60 -14.85
C ARG A 31 -16.39 -3.31 -14.45
N TYR A 32 -16.05 -3.54 -13.18
CA TYR A 32 -14.73 -3.33 -12.59
C TYR A 32 -14.33 -4.60 -11.82
N PRO A 33 -13.92 -5.67 -12.53
CA PRO A 33 -13.51 -6.93 -11.90
C PRO A 33 -12.28 -6.72 -11.02
N GLU A 34 -12.05 -7.62 -10.05
CA GLU A 34 -10.84 -7.55 -9.22
C GLU A 34 -9.60 -7.53 -10.12
N PRO A 35 -8.66 -6.60 -9.87
CA PRO A 35 -7.48 -6.46 -10.71
C PRO A 35 -6.61 -7.70 -10.63
N LYS A 36 -6.06 -8.09 -11.77
CA LYS A 36 -5.11 -9.19 -11.85
C LYS A 36 -3.85 -8.79 -11.08
N LYS A 37 -3.45 -9.62 -10.11
CA LYS A 37 -2.24 -9.42 -9.32
C LYS A 37 -1.03 -9.96 -10.08
N VAL A 38 0.00 -9.15 -10.20
CA VAL A 38 1.31 -9.53 -10.75
C VAL A 38 2.30 -9.52 -9.59
N MET A 39 2.69 -10.71 -9.15
CA MET A 39 3.63 -10.88 -8.04
C MET A 39 5.06 -10.89 -8.56
N ILE A 40 5.93 -10.12 -7.92
CA ILE A 40 7.34 -9.98 -8.28
C ILE A 40 8.16 -10.27 -7.02
N GLU A 41 8.97 -11.31 -7.07
CA GLU A 41 9.82 -11.71 -5.97
C GLU A 41 10.90 -10.66 -5.68
N LYS A 42 11.34 -10.62 -4.43
CA LYS A 42 12.43 -9.73 -4.00
C LYS A 42 13.70 -9.98 -4.83
N GLY A 43 14.39 -8.90 -5.18
CA GLY A 43 15.59 -8.95 -6.02
C GLY A 43 15.32 -9.09 -7.52
N ILE A 44 14.07 -9.38 -7.92
CA ILE A 44 13.68 -9.47 -9.33
C ILE A 44 13.23 -8.10 -9.84
N LYS A 45 13.69 -7.77 -11.05
CA LYS A 45 13.31 -6.54 -11.75
C LYS A 45 11.87 -6.63 -12.23
N GLY A 46 11.03 -5.75 -11.70
CA GLY A 46 9.65 -5.56 -12.10
C GLY A 46 9.47 -4.41 -13.07
N LYS A 47 8.56 -4.56 -14.04
CA LYS A 47 8.12 -3.42 -14.85
C LYS A 47 7.19 -2.54 -14.01
N GLN A 48 7.49 -1.25 -13.99
CA GLN A 48 6.63 -0.19 -13.47
C GLN A 48 5.96 0.47 -14.69
N LYS A 49 4.92 1.30 -14.49
CA LYS A 49 4.29 2.03 -15.61
C LYS A 49 5.25 3.01 -16.31
N GLU A 50 4.81 3.64 -17.38
CA GLU A 50 5.56 4.74 -18.04
C GLU A 50 7.01 4.40 -18.49
N GLY A 51 7.36 3.11 -18.56
CA GLY A 51 8.69 2.67 -18.95
C GLY A 51 9.74 2.76 -17.85
N LEU A 52 9.34 2.82 -16.57
CA LEU A 52 10.28 2.58 -15.47
C LEU A 52 10.31 1.11 -15.07
N SER A 53 11.29 0.75 -14.26
CA SER A 53 11.36 -0.53 -13.58
C SER A 53 11.77 -0.36 -12.13
N LEU A 54 11.27 -1.26 -11.30
CA LEU A 54 11.52 -1.25 -9.87
C LEU A 54 12.06 -2.61 -9.43
N THR A 55 13.10 -2.60 -8.60
CA THR A 55 13.69 -3.80 -8.00
C THR A 55 13.86 -3.60 -6.51
N ILE A 56 13.27 -4.47 -5.69
CA ILE A 56 13.47 -4.44 -4.24
C ILE A 56 14.79 -5.12 -3.90
N ARG A 57 15.67 -4.42 -3.18
CA ARG A 57 17.00 -4.94 -2.80
C ARG A 57 17.03 -5.44 -1.37
N GLU A 58 16.54 -4.63 -0.46
CA GLU A 58 16.65 -4.89 0.98
C GLU A 58 15.42 -4.35 1.67
N THR A 59 15.05 -5.01 2.76
CA THR A 59 14.09 -4.49 3.72
C THR A 59 14.68 -4.55 5.10
N LYS A 60 14.40 -3.52 5.88
CA LYS A 60 14.77 -3.46 7.29
C LYS A 60 13.59 -2.97 8.10
N TRP A 61 13.15 -3.78 9.05
CA TRP A 61 12.24 -3.33 10.09
C TRP A 61 13.02 -2.61 11.18
N LEU A 62 12.44 -1.51 11.64
CA LEU A 62 12.92 -0.73 12.78
C LEU A 62 11.81 -0.67 13.81
N ASN A 63 12.14 -0.97 15.05
CA ASN A 63 11.23 -0.73 16.16
C ASN A 63 11.29 0.73 16.61
N ARG A 64 10.36 1.12 17.48
CA ARG A 64 10.28 2.46 18.08
C ARG A 64 11.63 2.97 18.62
N LYS A 65 12.38 2.14 19.35
CA LYS A 65 13.65 2.56 19.96
C LYS A 65 14.68 2.90 18.88
N GLU A 66 14.82 2.07 17.85
CA GLU A 66 15.72 2.34 16.72
C GLU A 66 15.31 3.60 15.95
N LEU A 67 14.00 3.84 15.81
CA LEU A 67 13.48 5.04 15.16
C LEU A 67 13.76 6.30 15.98
N GLU A 68 13.56 6.26 17.30
CA GLU A 68 13.87 7.38 18.19
C GLU A 68 15.37 7.67 18.20
N GLU A 69 16.24 6.66 18.23
CA GLU A 69 17.70 6.85 18.24
C GLU A 69 18.23 7.52 16.97
N ASN A 70 17.63 7.23 15.81
CA ASN A 70 18.16 7.67 14.51
C ASN A 70 17.34 8.81 13.87
N TYR A 71 16.07 8.98 14.29
CA TYR A 71 15.08 9.84 13.62
C TYR A 71 14.16 10.60 14.60
N ALA A 72 14.53 10.77 15.88
CA ALA A 72 13.69 11.42 16.91
C ALA A 72 12.95 12.70 16.47
N ASN A 73 13.59 13.56 15.69
CA ASN A 73 13.03 14.84 15.28
C ASN A 73 11.87 14.73 14.25
N THR A 74 11.67 13.56 13.64
CA THR A 74 10.64 13.31 12.61
C THR A 74 9.51 12.43 13.12
N LEU A 75 9.39 12.22 14.43
CA LEU A 75 8.42 11.30 15.05
C LEU A 75 7.30 12.03 15.82
N THR A 76 7.14 13.33 15.57
CA THR A 76 6.31 14.25 16.37
C THR A 76 4.83 13.86 16.47
N MET A 77 4.33 12.98 15.59
CA MET A 77 2.93 12.54 15.55
C MET A 77 2.65 11.23 16.33
N LEU A 78 3.69 10.50 16.81
CA LEU A 78 3.55 9.10 17.26
C LEU A 78 3.78 8.87 18.77
N GLU A 79 3.94 9.93 19.56
CA GLU A 79 4.48 9.87 20.94
C GLU A 79 3.75 8.92 21.91
N LYS A 80 2.47 8.60 21.68
CA LYS A 80 1.61 7.87 22.64
C LYS A 80 1.34 6.39 22.29
N ARG A 81 1.87 5.88 21.19
CA ARG A 81 1.62 4.52 20.71
C ARG A 81 2.91 3.79 20.37
N ASP A 82 2.87 2.46 20.35
CA ASP A 82 3.99 1.71 19.80
C ASP A 82 3.91 1.76 18.26
N TYR A 83 5.07 1.84 17.63
CA TYR A 83 5.16 1.90 16.19
C TYR A 83 6.44 1.22 15.70
N LYS A 84 6.35 0.70 14.48
CA LYS A 84 7.45 0.10 13.73
C LYS A 84 7.50 0.80 12.38
N ALA A 85 8.64 0.77 11.73
CA ALA A 85 8.74 1.19 10.34
C ALA A 85 9.47 0.12 9.53
N VAL A 86 9.01 -0.10 8.30
CA VAL A 86 9.76 -0.88 7.33
C VAL A 86 10.41 0.06 6.33
N PHE A 87 11.72 -0.09 6.18
CA PHE A 87 12.53 0.67 5.23
C PHE A 87 12.80 -0.25 4.04
N VAL A 88 12.24 0.09 2.89
CA VAL A 88 12.39 -0.67 1.66
C VAL A 88 13.41 0.01 0.77
N LYS A 89 14.59 -0.60 0.59
CA LYS A 89 15.57 -0.11 -0.38
C LYS A 89 15.22 -0.65 -1.75
N ALA A 90 14.95 0.25 -2.68
CA ALA A 90 14.54 -0.08 -4.03
C ALA A 90 15.44 0.61 -5.06
N ILE A 91 15.67 -0.08 -6.17
CA ILE A 91 16.28 0.49 -7.36
C ILE A 91 15.18 0.88 -8.32
N LEU A 92 15.12 2.16 -8.67
CA LEU A 92 14.25 2.69 -9.71
C LEU A 92 15.09 3.01 -10.94
N LYS A 93 14.67 2.53 -12.10
CA LYS A 93 15.38 2.74 -13.36
C LYS A 93 14.45 3.18 -14.46
N ASN A 94 14.88 4.19 -15.21
CA ASN A 94 14.24 4.59 -16.45
C ASN A 94 14.70 3.68 -17.61
N GLU A 95 13.78 2.90 -18.17
CA GLU A 95 14.08 2.01 -19.29
C GLU A 95 13.96 2.69 -20.65
N THR A 96 13.50 3.94 -20.69
CA THR A 96 13.21 4.68 -21.93
C THR A 96 14.40 5.52 -22.39
N GLU A 97 14.27 6.09 -23.59
CA GLU A 97 15.21 7.08 -24.16
C GLU A 97 14.79 8.53 -23.84
N GLN A 98 13.75 8.72 -23.03
CA GLN A 98 13.21 10.03 -22.67
C GLN A 98 13.32 10.23 -21.16
N GLU A 99 13.33 11.48 -20.72
CA GLU A 99 13.22 11.78 -19.30
C GLU A 99 11.89 11.26 -18.75
N GLN A 100 11.93 10.64 -17.57
CA GLN A 100 10.75 10.13 -16.88
C GLN A 100 10.64 10.78 -15.51
N LYS A 101 9.40 11.03 -15.11
CA LYS A 101 9.09 11.61 -13.81
C LYS A 101 8.33 10.57 -13.00
N PHE A 102 8.78 10.36 -11.78
CA PHE A 102 8.19 9.39 -10.87
C PHE A 102 7.81 10.04 -9.55
N PHE A 103 6.62 9.72 -9.05
CA PHE A 103 6.15 10.15 -7.75
C PHE A 103 6.14 8.98 -6.78
N VAL A 104 6.94 9.08 -5.73
CA VAL A 104 7.20 7.97 -4.82
C VAL A 104 5.97 7.60 -3.98
N TYR A 105 5.10 8.57 -3.71
CA TYR A 105 3.84 8.34 -2.99
C TYR A 105 2.83 7.48 -3.75
N ASN A 106 3.11 7.12 -5.02
CA ASN A 106 2.30 6.14 -5.76
C ASN A 106 2.55 4.69 -5.31
N LEU A 107 3.58 4.46 -4.48
CA LEU A 107 3.94 3.16 -3.93
C LEU A 107 3.38 3.01 -2.51
N TYR A 108 2.56 2.00 -2.32
CA TYR A 108 1.89 1.68 -1.06
C TYR A 108 2.49 0.43 -0.44
N LEU A 109 2.53 0.39 0.88
CA LEU A 109 2.74 -0.85 1.62
C LEU A 109 1.40 -1.57 1.73
N GLU A 110 1.36 -2.86 1.42
CA GLU A 110 0.23 -3.74 1.69
C GLU A 110 0.70 -5.06 2.31
N SER A 111 -0.20 -5.75 3.02
CA SER A 111 0.07 -7.07 3.60
C SER A 111 -1.05 -8.05 3.31
N ASP A 112 -0.77 -9.34 3.53
CA ASP A 112 -1.77 -10.41 3.51
C ASP A 112 -2.78 -10.35 4.68
N ILE A 113 -2.46 -9.65 5.76
CA ILE A 113 -3.35 -9.41 6.92
C ILE A 113 -4.25 -8.18 6.76
N TYR A 114 -4.54 -7.77 5.51
CA TYR A 114 -5.42 -6.65 5.16
C TYR A 114 -4.97 -5.26 5.65
N PHE A 115 -3.70 -5.11 6.02
CA PHE A 115 -3.12 -3.79 6.28
C PHE A 115 -2.61 -3.13 5.00
N TYR A 116 -2.80 -1.82 4.89
CA TYR A 116 -2.23 -0.98 3.84
C TYR A 116 -1.84 0.38 4.40
N ASN A 117 -0.73 0.95 3.91
CA ASN A 117 -0.34 2.31 4.28
C ASN A 117 0.43 3.02 3.14
N GLY A 118 0.37 4.35 3.16
CA GLY A 118 1.19 5.20 2.29
C GLY A 118 2.60 5.39 2.84
N LEU A 119 3.47 5.96 2.00
CA LEU A 119 4.83 6.35 2.34
C LEU A 119 4.81 7.30 3.55
N ASP A 120 5.70 7.06 4.52
CA ASP A 120 5.94 8.02 5.58
C ASP A 120 6.75 9.20 5.03
N MET A 121 6.07 10.29 4.73
CA MET A 121 6.68 11.47 4.11
C MET A 121 7.68 12.19 5.02
N GLU A 122 7.49 12.15 6.34
CA GLU A 122 8.40 12.79 7.30
C GLU A 122 9.72 12.02 7.34
N LEU A 123 9.65 10.69 7.49
CA LEU A 123 10.83 9.83 7.42
C LEU A 123 11.49 9.87 6.03
N TYR A 124 10.69 9.85 4.96
CA TYR A 124 11.24 9.90 3.60
C TYR A 124 12.01 11.19 3.36
N THR A 125 11.45 12.34 3.76
CA THR A 125 12.13 13.63 3.65
C THR A 125 13.41 13.66 4.48
N ALA A 126 13.41 13.06 5.66
CA ALA A 126 14.59 12.99 6.52
C ALA A 126 15.72 12.12 5.94
N ILE A 127 15.37 11.03 5.24
CA ILE A 127 16.32 10.07 4.68
C ILE A 127 16.83 10.52 3.30
N GLU A 128 15.92 10.89 2.41
CA GLU A 128 16.23 11.17 1.00
C GLU A 128 16.40 12.68 0.73
N GLY A 129 16.09 13.55 1.69
CA GLY A 129 16.19 15.00 1.52
C GLY A 129 15.24 15.60 0.48
N ASN A 130 14.22 14.84 0.07
CA ASN A 130 13.31 15.19 -1.03
C ASN A 130 11.86 15.34 -0.54
N PRO A 131 11.43 16.52 -0.11
CA PRO A 131 10.08 16.73 0.40
C PRO A 131 8.99 16.63 -0.68
N ALA A 132 9.35 16.75 -1.96
CA ALA A 132 8.39 16.65 -3.06
C ALA A 132 7.99 15.19 -3.36
N ALA A 133 8.77 14.21 -2.89
CA ALA A 133 8.64 12.81 -3.30
C ALA A 133 8.56 12.64 -4.82
N GLU A 134 9.24 13.54 -5.54
CA GLU A 134 9.33 13.58 -6.99
C GLU A 134 10.75 13.26 -7.42
N ILE A 135 10.88 12.34 -8.35
CA ILE A 135 12.15 11.89 -8.90
C ILE A 135 12.11 12.09 -10.41
N ILE A 136 13.12 12.78 -10.93
CA ILE A 136 13.31 12.95 -12.37
C ILE A 136 14.50 12.07 -12.78
N LEU A 137 14.24 11.10 -13.66
CA LEU A 137 15.25 10.19 -14.17
C LEU A 137 15.56 10.51 -15.64
N LYS A 138 16.83 10.76 -15.92
CA LYS A 138 17.36 10.81 -17.29
C LYS A 138 17.20 9.47 -17.99
N PRO A 139 17.29 9.44 -19.33
CA PRO A 139 17.30 8.19 -20.09
C PRO A 139 18.32 7.19 -19.51
N LYS A 140 17.85 5.96 -19.25
CA LYS A 140 18.66 4.85 -18.70
C LYS A 140 19.22 5.06 -17.29
N GLU A 141 18.89 6.16 -16.64
CA GLU A 141 19.34 6.44 -15.27
C GLU A 141 18.74 5.44 -14.30
N GLU A 142 19.56 5.06 -13.34
CA GLU A 142 19.23 4.16 -12.25
C GLU A 142 19.59 4.86 -10.94
N ILE A 143 18.66 4.85 -9.99
CA ILE A 143 18.88 5.40 -8.66
C ILE A 143 18.52 4.35 -7.61
N LEU A 144 19.17 4.47 -6.45
CA LEU A 144 18.81 3.75 -5.24
C LEU A 144 18.05 4.71 -4.33
N MET A 145 16.90 4.28 -3.82
CA MET A 145 16.07 5.05 -2.88
C MET A 145 15.60 4.17 -1.71
N THR A 146 15.35 4.79 -0.57
CA THR A 146 14.79 4.17 0.62
C THR A 146 13.36 4.66 0.83
N LEU A 147 12.43 3.72 0.91
CA LEU A 147 11.00 3.98 1.09
C LEU A 147 10.58 3.57 2.51
N PRO A 148 10.43 4.52 3.44
CA PRO A 148 9.96 4.23 4.79
C PRO A 148 8.43 4.17 4.85
N TYR A 149 7.92 3.19 5.58
CA TYR A 149 6.50 3.04 5.89
C TYR A 149 6.32 2.80 7.38
N SER A 150 5.66 3.72 8.06
CA SER A 150 5.34 3.59 9.48
C SER A 150 4.08 2.75 9.70
N VAL A 151 4.08 1.96 10.75
CA VAL A 151 2.98 1.09 11.15
C VAL A 151 2.75 1.28 12.64
N SER A 152 1.50 1.53 13.05
CA SER A 152 1.12 1.69 14.45
C SER A 152 0.43 0.44 14.98
N ASP A 153 0.69 0.13 16.25
CA ASP A 153 -0.02 -0.90 17.01
C ASP A 153 -1.55 -0.74 17.02
N LEU A 154 -2.07 0.48 16.78
CA LEU A 154 -3.50 0.79 16.75
C LEU A 154 -4.30 -0.07 15.77
N TYR A 155 -3.67 -0.53 14.70
CA TYR A 155 -4.33 -1.29 13.63
C TYR A 155 -4.34 -2.81 13.87
N PHE A 156 -3.74 -3.28 14.96
CA PHE A 156 -3.48 -4.70 15.16
C PHE A 156 -3.92 -5.18 16.54
N GLU A 157 -4.36 -6.42 16.61
CA GLU A 157 -4.41 -7.13 17.88
C GLU A 157 -2.98 -7.38 18.40
N LYS A 158 -2.83 -7.53 19.71
CA LYS A 158 -1.51 -7.65 20.36
C LYS A 158 -0.65 -8.79 19.76
N ASN A 159 -1.24 -9.94 19.52
CA ASN A 159 -0.57 -11.08 18.89
C ASN A 159 -0.13 -10.78 17.46
N GLN A 160 -0.95 -10.08 16.66
CA GLN A 160 -0.60 -9.67 15.31
C GLN A 160 0.53 -8.63 15.30
N TRP A 161 0.56 -7.74 16.29
CA TRP A 161 1.62 -6.74 16.44
C TRP A 161 2.98 -7.36 16.76
N GLU A 162 2.99 -8.31 17.69
CA GLU A 162 4.20 -9.01 18.14
C GLU A 162 4.84 -9.80 16.99
N THR A 163 4.05 -10.44 16.12
CA THR A 163 4.53 -11.21 14.97
C THR A 163 4.38 -10.47 13.64
N LEU A 164 4.24 -9.13 13.66
CA LEU A 164 3.94 -8.34 12.46
C LEU A 164 4.93 -8.62 11.33
N GLU A 165 6.21 -8.66 11.67
CA GLU A 165 7.35 -8.79 10.74
C GLU A 165 7.46 -10.17 10.09
N GLU A 166 6.70 -11.17 10.58
CA GLU A 166 6.64 -12.51 10.01
C GLU A 166 5.62 -12.63 8.86
N ASN A 167 4.75 -11.64 8.68
CA ASN A 167 3.74 -11.63 7.62
C ASN A 167 4.33 -11.20 6.28
N LEU A 168 3.65 -11.55 5.19
CA LEU A 168 4.07 -11.13 3.86
C LEU A 168 3.62 -9.70 3.59
N PHE A 169 4.60 -8.84 3.32
CA PHE A 169 4.38 -7.48 2.87
C PHE A 169 4.75 -7.32 1.40
N TYR A 170 4.08 -6.36 0.78
CA TYR A 170 4.27 -6.01 -0.61
C TYR A 170 4.35 -4.50 -0.75
N LEU A 171 5.27 -4.06 -1.60
CA LEU A 171 5.21 -2.75 -2.19
C LEU A 171 4.28 -2.85 -3.40
N VAL A 172 3.27 -1.98 -3.45
CA VAL A 172 2.20 -2.05 -4.41
C VAL A 172 2.11 -0.74 -5.18
N GLU A 173 2.08 -0.86 -6.50
CA GLU A 173 1.69 0.22 -7.40
C GLU A 173 0.26 0.01 -7.91
N GLU A 174 -0.41 1.11 -8.28
CA GLU A 174 -1.72 1.21 -8.96
C GLU A 174 -2.56 -0.07 -9.05
N ARG A 175 -3.76 -0.01 -8.49
CA ARG A 175 -4.63 -1.17 -8.37
C ARG A 175 -5.35 -1.57 -9.66
N TYR A 176 -5.27 -0.83 -10.77
CA TYR A 176 -6.00 -1.17 -12.01
C TYR A 176 -5.21 -0.80 -13.29
N PRO A 177 -5.38 -1.58 -14.39
CA PRO A 177 -6.13 -2.84 -14.49
C PRO A 177 -5.39 -4.04 -13.87
N GLU A 178 -4.08 -3.94 -13.71
CA GLU A 178 -3.25 -4.91 -13.01
C GLU A 178 -2.74 -4.26 -11.73
N LYS A 179 -2.66 -5.05 -10.65
CA LYS A 179 -2.06 -4.65 -9.38
C LYS A 179 -0.67 -5.28 -9.31
N ILE A 180 0.37 -4.47 -9.35
CA ILE A 180 1.75 -4.94 -9.32
C ILE A 180 2.21 -4.97 -7.87
N CYS A 181 2.66 -6.13 -7.41
CA CYS A 181 3.06 -6.38 -6.03
C CYS A 181 4.51 -6.88 -6.01
N TRP A 182 5.43 -6.09 -5.47
CA TRP A 182 6.78 -6.53 -5.18
C TRP A 182 6.86 -7.03 -3.73
N GLU A 183 7.33 -8.26 -3.54
CA GLU A 183 7.62 -8.80 -2.20
C GLU A 183 8.78 -8.02 -1.56
N ILE A 184 8.64 -7.70 -0.27
CA ILE A 184 9.62 -6.90 0.49
C ILE A 184 10.15 -7.68 1.69
#